data_AF-A0A936IE79-F1
#
_entry.id   AF-A0A936IE79-F1
#
_cell.length_a   1.000
_cell.length_b   1.000
_cell.length_c   1.000
_cell.angle_alpha   90.00
_cell.angle_beta   90.00
_cell.angle_gamma   90.00
#
_symmetry.space_group_name_H-M   'P 1'
#
loop_
_entity.id
_entity.type
_entity.pdbx_description
1 polymer ?
#
loop_
_entity_poly.entity_id
_entity_poly.type
_entity_poly.pdbx_seq_one_letter_code
_entity_poly.pdbx_strand_id
1 'polypeptide(L)'
;MNRWTNYLLGPELYWLLLFALVSLVIRLTNPPDKFMDEIWIRMSVIVPLIFLPLSFGLYWLAFVPKKLLLLRLIVAGFLGSHFVIEKGINAYSNQGPGAGTSYMVGILLMLMVLLVLSIIALLKF
;
A
#
# COMPACT_ATOMS: atom_id res chain seq x y z
N MET A 1 7.58 -0.46 -27.22
CA MET A 1 6.69 0.05 -26.13
C MET A 1 6.93 1.54 -25.98
N ASN A 2 5.87 2.36 -26.01
CA ASN A 2 5.97 3.82 -25.85
C ASN A 2 6.45 4.17 -24.43
N ARG A 3 7.28 5.20 -24.28
CA ARG A 3 7.84 5.60 -22.96
C ARG A 3 6.75 5.82 -21.91
N TRP A 4 5.60 6.37 -22.31
CA TRP A 4 4.45 6.64 -21.45
C TRP A 4 3.81 5.39 -20.83
N THR A 5 3.72 4.28 -21.56
CA THR A 5 3.14 3.04 -21.01
C THR A 5 4.01 2.43 -19.92
N ASN A 6 5.33 2.65 -19.94
CA ASN A 6 6.24 2.20 -18.88
C ASN A 6 6.16 3.06 -17.61
N TYR A 7 5.67 4.30 -17.72
CA TYR A 7 5.42 5.15 -16.56
C TYR A 7 4.03 4.90 -15.97
N LEU A 8 3.02 4.63 -16.80
CA LEU A 8 1.67 4.29 -16.33
C LEU A 8 1.56 2.86 -15.77
N LEU A 9 2.22 1.85 -16.35
CA LEU A 9 2.19 0.46 -15.87
C LEU A 9 3.24 0.20 -14.78
N GLY A 10 3.26 1.05 -13.75
CA GLY A 10 4.25 1.03 -12.67
C GLY A 10 3.65 0.78 -11.28
N PRO A 11 4.46 0.95 -10.22
CA PRO A 11 3.98 0.84 -8.85
C PRO A 11 2.88 1.85 -8.51
N GLU A 12 2.84 3.00 -9.17
CA GLU A 12 1.83 4.04 -8.97
C GLU A 12 0.43 3.56 -9.35
N LEU A 13 0.29 2.90 -10.52
CA LEU A 13 -0.99 2.35 -10.95
C LEU A 13 -1.47 1.22 -10.04
N TYR A 14 -0.54 0.38 -9.56
CA TYR A 14 -0.86 -0.63 -8.56
C TYR A 14 -1.50 -0.02 -7.31
N TRP A 15 -0.91 1.03 -6.76
CA TRP A 15 -1.44 1.71 -5.58
C TRP A 15 -2.75 2.46 -5.86
N LEU A 16 -2.88 3.10 -7.03
CA LEU A 16 -4.12 3.74 -7.44
C LEU A 16 -5.27 2.74 -7.57
N LEU A 17 -5.03 1.57 -8.17
CA LEU A 17 -6.02 0.51 -8.29
C LEU A 17 -6.41 -0.04 -6.92
N LEU A 18 -5.43 -0.25 -6.03
CA LEU A 18 -5.70 -0.70 -4.67
C LEU A 18 -6.54 0.31 -3.88
N PHE A 19 -6.20 1.60 -3.97
CA PHE A 19 -6.96 2.67 -3.33
C PHE A 19 -8.39 2.77 -3.89
N ALA A 20 -8.55 2.66 -5.20
CA ALA A 20 -9.86 2.65 -5.86
C ALA A 20 -10.69 1.45 -5.42
N LEU A 21 -10.08 0.26 -5.33
CA LEU A 21 -10.73 -0.97 -4.88
C LEU A 21 -11.20 -0.82 -3.43
N VAL A 22 -10.33 -0.39 -2.52
CA VAL A 22 -10.70 -0.16 -1.11
C VAL A 22 -11.82 0.88 -1.01
N SER A 23 -11.72 1.98 -1.75
CA SER A 23 -12.78 3.02 -1.77
C SER A 23 -14.11 2.48 -2.28
N LEU A 24 -14.09 1.58 -3.26
CA LEU A 24 -15.30 0.97 -3.83
C LEU A 24 -15.90 -0.01 -2.83
N VAL A 25 -15.10 -0.88 -2.21
CA VAL A 25 -15.58 -1.82 -1.18
C VAL A 25 -16.23 -1.05 -0.03
N ILE A 26 -15.57 -0.02 0.50
CA ILE A 26 -16.12 0.84 1.56
C ILE A 26 -17.50 1.41 1.17
N ARG A 27 -17.69 1.82 -0.08
CA ARG A 27 -18.97 2.35 -0.57
C ARG A 27 -20.06 1.27 -0.68
N LEU A 28 -19.68 0.03 -0.99
CA LEU A 28 -20.62 -1.09 -1.12
C LEU A 28 -21.00 -1.71 0.22
N THR A 29 -20.10 -1.68 1.19
CA THR A 29 -20.36 -2.15 2.56
C THR A 29 -20.96 -1.02 3.38
N ASN A 30 -22.24 -1.14 3.74
CA ASN A 30 -22.89 -0.22 4.67
C ASN A 30 -22.41 -0.50 6.10
N PRO A 31 -21.65 0.40 6.76
CA PRO A 31 -21.33 0.25 8.18
C PRO A 31 -22.61 0.40 9.04
N PRO A 32 -22.70 -0.26 10.21
CA PRO A 32 -21.69 -1.11 10.83
C PRO A 32 -21.84 -2.60 10.44
N ASP A 33 -20.85 -3.12 9.72
CA ASP A 33 -20.64 -4.56 9.53
C ASP A 33 -19.39 -4.95 10.32
N LYS A 34 -19.55 -5.80 11.35
CA LYS A 34 -18.46 -6.22 12.24
C LYS A 34 -17.30 -6.89 11.50
N PHE A 35 -17.61 -7.66 10.46
CA PHE A 35 -16.58 -8.33 9.67
C PHE A 35 -15.76 -7.32 8.87
N MET A 36 -16.43 -6.33 8.28
CA MET A 36 -15.74 -5.27 7.54
C MET A 36 -14.94 -4.35 8.45
N ASP A 37 -15.45 -4.03 9.64
CA ASP A 37 -14.72 -3.26 10.64
C ASP A 37 -13.40 -3.94 11.04
N GLU A 38 -13.40 -5.27 11.19
CA GLU A 38 -12.19 -6.02 11.47
C GLU A 38 -11.20 -5.98 10.29
N ILE A 39 -11.70 -6.03 9.05
CA ILE A 39 -10.86 -5.86 7.86
C ILE A 39 -10.23 -4.46 7.85
N TRP A 40 -11.03 -3.43 8.12
CA TRP A 40 -10.60 -2.04 8.12
C TRP A 40 -9.50 -1.76 9.14
N ILE A 41 -9.65 -2.29 10.35
CA ILE A 41 -8.60 -2.12 11.36
C ILE A 41 -7.34 -2.94 11.03
N ARG A 42 -7.48 -4.11 10.39
CA ARG A 42 -6.36 -4.96 9.94
C ARG A 42 -5.61 -4.37 8.74
N MET A 43 -6.17 -3.40 8.02
CA MET A 43 -5.46 -2.72 6.91
C MET A 43 -4.14 -2.10 7.36
N SER A 44 -4.03 -1.66 8.62
CA SER A 44 -2.76 -1.17 9.18
C SER A 44 -1.64 -2.20 9.15
N VAL A 45 -1.97 -3.50 9.16
CA VAL A 45 -0.99 -4.60 9.11
C VAL A 45 -0.92 -5.21 7.71
N ILE A 46 -2.07 -5.40 7.05
CA ILE A 46 -2.18 -6.00 5.71
C ILE A 46 -1.45 -5.14 4.68
N VAL A 47 -1.64 -3.81 4.70
CA VAL A 47 -1.05 -2.93 3.68
C VAL A 47 0.47 -2.97 3.73
N PRO A 48 1.12 -2.77 4.88
CA PRO A 48 2.57 -2.85 4.95
C PRO A 48 3.15 -4.26 4.76
N LEU A 49 2.51 -5.32 5.26
CA LEU A 49 3.08 -6.68 5.21
C LEU A 49 2.78 -7.45 3.93
N ILE A 50 1.73 -7.09 3.20
CA ILE A 50 1.28 -7.85 2.02
C ILE A 50 1.35 -6.96 0.78
N PHE A 51 0.59 -5.85 0.77
CA PHE A 51 0.47 -5.04 -0.43
C PHE A 51 1.76 -4.30 -0.79
N LEU A 52 2.54 -3.88 0.20
CA LEU A 52 3.80 -3.19 -0.05
C LEU A 52 4.90 -4.13 -0.60
N PRO A 53 5.17 -5.33 -0.03
CA PRO A 53 6.03 -6.33 -0.65
C PRO A 53 5.58 -6.76 -2.04
N LEU A 54 4.27 -6.88 -2.26
CA LEU A 54 3.72 -7.21 -3.58
C LEU A 54 4.07 -6.14 -4.63
N SER A 55 4.03 -4.86 -4.25
CA SER A 55 4.47 -3.76 -5.13
C SER A 55 5.97 -3.88 -5.48
N PHE A 56 6.81 -4.26 -4.52
CA PHE A 56 8.23 -4.53 -4.74
C PHE A 56 8.47 -5.77 -5.61
N GLY A 57 7.49 -6.67 -5.74
CA GLY A 57 7.46 -7.76 -6.71
C GLY A 57 7.84 -7.32 -8.14
N LEU A 58 7.46 -6.10 -8.53
CA LEU A 58 7.83 -5.50 -9.83
C LEU A 58 9.35 -5.37 -10.02
N TYR A 59 10.10 -5.26 -8.92
CA TYR A 59 11.57 -5.18 -8.96
C TYR A 59 12.22 -6.50 -9.39
N TRP A 60 11.53 -7.65 -9.28
CA TRP A 60 12.05 -8.94 -9.73
C TRP A 60 11.70 -9.30 -11.17
N LEU A 61 10.82 -8.54 -11.83
CA LEU A 61 10.43 -8.80 -13.22
C LEU A 61 11.51 -8.33 -14.20
N ALA A 62 12.02 -9.23 -15.03
CA ALA A 62 13.13 -8.96 -15.95
C ALA A 62 12.80 -7.91 -17.04
N PHE A 63 11.53 -7.81 -17.44
CA PHE A 63 11.08 -6.89 -18.49
C PHE A 63 10.80 -5.46 -17.98
N VAL A 64 10.84 -5.23 -16.66
CA VAL A 64 10.55 -3.91 -16.08
C VAL A 64 11.84 -3.07 -16.04
N PRO A 65 11.87 -1.86 -16.62
CA PRO A 65 13.05 -1.00 -16.61
C PRO A 65 13.42 -0.62 -15.18
N LYS A 66 14.67 -0.90 -14.77
CA LYS A 66 15.15 -0.67 -13.40
C LYS A 66 15.55 0.78 -13.12
N LYS A 67 15.78 1.59 -14.17
CA LYS A 67 16.14 3.01 -14.03
C LYS A 67 15.04 3.75 -13.27
N LEU A 68 15.37 4.29 -12.10
CA LEU A 68 14.47 4.97 -11.16
C LEU A 68 13.35 4.09 -10.57
N LEU A 69 13.33 2.78 -10.82
CA LEU A 69 12.27 1.90 -10.33
C LEU A 69 12.23 1.84 -8.81
N LEU A 70 13.40 1.75 -8.16
CA LEU A 70 13.50 1.73 -6.70
C LEU A 70 12.96 3.02 -6.08
N LEU A 71 13.33 4.19 -6.63
CA LEU A 71 12.81 5.48 -6.16
C LEU A 71 11.28 5.54 -6.31
N ARG A 72 10.75 5.09 -7.45
CA ARG A 72 9.30 5.01 -7.69
C ARG A 72 8.61 4.07 -6.71
N LEU A 73 9.19 2.90 -6.43
CA LEU A 73 8.67 1.95 -5.45
C LEU A 73 8.62 2.54 -4.04
N ILE A 74 9.65 3.29 -3.65
CA ILE A 74 9.69 3.95 -2.34
C ILE A 74 8.61 5.03 -2.26
N VAL A 75 8.57 5.96 -3.23
CA VAL A 75 7.63 7.08 -3.22
C VAL A 75 6.18 6.60 -3.35
N ALA A 76 5.90 5.73 -4.33
CA ALA A 76 4.57 5.17 -4.53
C ALA A 76 4.16 4.24 -3.38
N GLY A 77 5.09 3.45 -2.85
CA GLY A 77 4.89 2.59 -1.69
C GLY A 77 4.50 3.38 -0.45
N PHE A 78 5.23 4.46 -0.15
CA PHE A 78 4.95 5.35 0.96
C PHE A 78 3.58 6.04 0.83
N LEU A 79 3.36 6.75 -0.28
CA LEU A 79 2.13 7.51 -0.49
C LEU A 79 0.91 6.57 -0.62
N GLY A 80 1.05 5.52 -1.41
CA GLY A 80 -0.02 4.55 -1.61
C GLY A 80 -0.40 3.82 -0.33
N SER A 81 0.58 3.38 0.46
CA SER A 81 0.29 2.74 1.75
C SER A 81 -0.38 3.69 2.71
N HIS A 82 0.12 4.92 2.82
CA HIS A 82 -0.48 5.95 3.66
C HIS A 82 -1.95 6.17 3.32
N PHE A 83 -2.27 6.45 2.06
CA PHE A 83 -3.65 6.72 1.63
C PHE A 83 -4.56 5.50 1.80
N VAL A 84 -4.08 4.29 1.52
CA VAL A 84 -4.90 3.07 1.67
C VAL A 84 -5.16 2.77 3.15
N ILE A 85 -4.15 2.90 4.02
CA ILE A 85 -4.31 2.70 5.47
C ILE A 85 -5.26 3.75 6.04
N GLU A 86 -5.04 5.03 5.72
CA GLU A 86 -5.92 6.12 6.15
C GLU A 86 -7.36 5.86 5.71
N LYS A 87 -7.57 5.49 4.45
CA LYS A 87 -8.90 5.21 3.92
C LYS A 87 -9.59 4.05 4.62
N GLY A 88 -8.85 2.96 4.87
CA GLY A 88 -9.36 1.81 5.62
C GLY A 88 -9.72 2.19 7.05
N ILE A 89 -8.81 2.84 7.78
CA ILE A 89 -9.05 3.25 9.17
C ILE A 89 -10.22 4.24 9.28
N ASN A 90 -10.38 5.16 8.33
CA ASN A 90 -11.52 6.09 8.31
C ASN A 90 -12.86 5.40 8.03
N ALA A 91 -12.86 4.20 7.45
CA ALA A 91 -14.06 3.40 7.24
C ALA A 91 -14.46 2.56 8.46
N TYR A 92 -13.58 2.42 9.45
CA TYR A 92 -13.87 1.75 10.71
C TYR A 92 -14.98 2.49 11.47
N SER A 93 -16.02 1.79 11.90
CA SER A 93 -17.21 2.42 12.50
C SER A 93 -16.92 3.08 13.87
N ASN A 94 -16.01 2.49 14.67
CA ASN A 94 -15.71 2.94 16.03
C ASN A 94 -14.48 3.85 16.05
N GLN A 95 -14.64 5.09 15.57
CA GLN A 95 -13.59 6.11 15.61
C GLN A 95 -13.26 6.48 17.07
N GLY A 96 -12.10 6.01 17.55
CA GLY A 96 -11.62 6.23 18.91
C GLY A 96 -10.10 6.09 18.98
N PRO A 97 -9.50 6.15 20.18
CA PRO A 97 -8.04 6.10 20.35
C PRO A 97 -7.38 4.89 19.66
N GLY A 98 -8.04 3.73 19.65
CA GLY A 98 -7.56 2.52 18.98
C GLY A 98 -7.41 2.64 17.46
N ALA A 99 -8.24 3.45 16.79
CA ALA A 99 -8.14 3.69 15.35
C ALA A 99 -6.86 4.49 15.03
N GLY A 100 -6.60 5.55 15.82
CA GLY A 100 -5.37 6.33 15.73
C GLY A 100 -4.12 5.52 16.02
N THR A 101 -4.14 4.67 17.05
CA THR A 101 -3.03 3.75 17.35
C THR A 101 -2.79 2.76 16.21
N SER A 102 -3.86 2.17 15.64
CA SER A 102 -3.74 1.25 14.51
C SER A 102 -3.11 1.94 13.30
N TYR A 103 -3.54 3.16 12.98
CA TYR A 103 -2.93 3.97 11.92
C TYR A 103 -1.43 4.20 12.18
N MET A 104 -1.04 4.63 13.38
CA MET A 104 0.37 4.88 13.73
C MET A 104 1.23 3.61 13.62
N VAL A 105 0.71 2.47 14.09
CA VAL A 105 1.37 1.17 13.92
C VAL A 105 1.55 0.85 12.44
N GLY A 106 0.53 1.07 11.62
CA GLY A 106 0.61 0.82 10.19
C GLY A 106 1.66 1.68 9.48
N ILE A 107 1.77 2.97 9.82
CA ILE A 107 2.79 3.86 9.26
C ILE A 107 4.20 3.45 9.70
N LEU A 108 4.40 3.11 10.98
CA LEU A 108 5.70 2.62 11.48
C LEU A 108 6.12 1.33 10.77
N LEU A 109 5.19 0.39 10.64
CA LEU A 109 5.46 -0.89 10.00
C LEU A 109 5.72 -0.73 8.50
N MET A 110 4.98 0.16 7.82
CA MET A 110 5.25 0.57 6.44
C MET A 110 6.68 1.09 6.26
N LEU A 111 7.14 1.99 7.14
CA LEU A 111 8.51 2.52 7.07
C LEU A 111 9.56 1.42 7.25
N MET A 112 9.35 0.51 8.21
CA MET A 112 10.27 -0.62 8.43
C MET A 112 10.34 -1.54 7.21
N VAL A 113 9.19 -1.92 6.65
CA VAL A 113 9.15 -2.81 5.48
C VAL A 113 9.74 -2.12 4.24
N LEU A 114 9.45 -0.83 4.02
CA LEU A 114 10.07 -0.04 2.95
C LEU A 114 11.60 -0.06 3.05
N LEU A 115 12.15 0.15 4.25
CA LEU A 115 13.58 0.12 4.50
C LEU A 115 14.18 -1.26 4.20
N VAL A 116 13.58 -2.33 4.74
CA VAL A 116 14.04 -3.71 4.52
C VAL A 116 14.01 -4.09 3.04
N LEU A 117 12.90 -3.84 2.35
CA LEU A 117 12.76 -4.16 0.93
C LEU A 117 13.71 -3.33 0.06
N SER A 118 13.96 -2.08 0.43
CA SER A 118 14.92 -1.22 -0.27
C SER A 118 16.35 -1.76 -0.14
N ILE A 119 16.75 -2.21 1.05
CA ILE A 119 18.05 -2.85 1.28
C ILE A 119 18.15 -4.14 0.44
N ILE A 120 17.13 -4.99 0.47
CA ILE A 120 17.10 -6.23 -0.33
C ILE A 120 17.22 -5.93 -1.83
N ALA A 121 16.51 -4.91 -2.33
CA ALA A 121 16.57 -4.50 -3.72
C ALA A 121 17.95 -3.95 -4.12
N LEU A 122 18.67 -3.30 -3.20
CA LEU A 122 20.03 -2.82 -3.40
C LEU A 122 21.07 -3.94 -3.37
N LEU A 123 20.98 -4.89 -2.43
CA LEU A 123 21.93 -6.00 -2.28
C LEU A 123 21.94 -6.99 -3.45
N LYS A 124 20.88 -7.01 -4.26
CA LYS A 124 20.77 -7.87 -5.44
C LYS A 124 21.44 -7.28 -6.69
N PHE A 125 22.11 -6.13 -6.55
CA PHE A 125 22.92 -5.42 -7.54
C PHE A 125 24.34 -5.22 -6.99
#